data_AF-U7UF65-F1
#
_entry.id   AF-U7UF65-F1
#
_cell.length_a   1.000
_cell.length_b   1.000
_cell.length_c   1.000
_cell.angle_alpha   90.00
_cell.angle_beta   90.00
_cell.angle_gamma   90.00
#
_symmetry.space_group_name_H-M   'P 1'
#
loop_
_entity.id
_entity.type
_entity.pdbx_description
1 polymer ?
#
loop_
_entity_poly.entity_id
_entity_poly.type
_entity_poly.pdbx_seq_one_letter_code
_entity_poly.pdbx_strand_id
1 'polypeptide(L)'
;MEGNTIFNNTTRAGEKPAFRPLVYICAPYSGDVEENTKRAAAFAKYAYDKGNIPLTAHLLFPFMDDTNEEDRRIAIFMDIVLMGKCQEVWVFGNEITRGMRIEIEKAKKRRQKVRYFNSKFQEVEEK
;
A
#
# COMPACT_ATOMS: atom_id res chain seq x y z
N MET A 1 -21.17 6.90 28.21
CA MET A 1 -20.16 6.29 27.32
C MET A 1 -20.87 5.98 26.02
N GLU A 2 -20.86 6.93 25.09
CA GLU A 2 -21.53 6.78 23.80
C GLU A 2 -20.69 5.89 22.89
N GLY A 3 -21.23 4.72 22.58
CA GLY A 3 -20.65 3.80 21.61
C GLY A 3 -20.71 4.45 20.23
N ASN A 4 -19.54 4.71 19.65
CA ASN A 4 -19.44 5.26 18.31
C ASN A 4 -19.72 4.13 17.30
N THR A 5 -20.95 4.05 16.80
CA THR A 5 -21.36 3.06 15.78
C THR A 5 -20.69 3.42 14.46
N ILE A 6 -19.56 2.78 14.14
CA ILE A 6 -18.76 3.00 12.92
C ILE A 6 -19.50 2.51 11.64
N PHE A 7 -20.65 1.86 11.76
CA PHE A 7 -21.35 1.20 10.65
C PHE A 7 -22.81 1.66 10.48
N ASN A 8 -23.07 2.97 10.32
CA ASN A 8 -24.41 3.46 9.97
C ASN A 8 -24.42 4.05 8.54
N ASN A 9 -25.24 3.47 7.67
CA ASN A 9 -25.35 3.74 6.22
C ASN A 9 -26.15 5.02 5.87
N THR A 10 -26.04 6.10 6.66
CA THR A 10 -26.84 7.32 6.45
C THR A 10 -25.92 8.51 6.19
N THR A 11 -25.35 8.57 4.99
CA THR A 11 -24.37 9.59 4.61
C THR A 11 -24.97 11.00 4.64
N ARG A 12 -24.50 11.86 5.55
CA ARG A 12 -24.73 13.31 5.47
C ARG A 12 -23.67 13.98 4.60
N ALA A 13 -24.01 15.11 3.97
CA ALA A 13 -23.07 15.90 3.17
C ALA A 13 -21.88 16.33 4.05
N GLY A 14 -20.70 15.78 3.77
CA GLY A 14 -19.45 15.99 4.54
C GLY A 14 -18.90 14.74 5.22
N GLU A 15 -19.64 13.62 5.27
CA GLU A 15 -19.15 12.35 5.81
C GLU A 15 -18.38 11.54 4.77
N LYS A 16 -17.23 10.97 5.17
CA LYS A 16 -16.45 10.03 4.32
C LYS A 16 -17.36 8.85 3.94
N PRO A 17 -17.31 8.36 2.69
CA PRO A 17 -18.19 7.28 2.23
C PRO A 17 -18.11 6.05 3.16
N ALA A 18 -19.27 5.40 3.36
CA ALA A 18 -19.37 4.19 4.20
C ALA A 18 -18.46 3.06 3.67
N PHE A 19 -18.25 3.01 2.36
CA PHE A 19 -17.28 2.12 1.73
C PHE A 19 -15.92 2.83 1.55
N ARG A 20 -14.85 2.17 2.01
CA ARG A 20 -13.47 2.61 1.83
C ARG A 20 -12.67 1.49 1.15
N PRO A 21 -12.13 1.68 -0.07
CA PRO A 21 -11.32 0.66 -0.73
C PRO A 21 -10.07 0.33 0.09
N LEU A 22 -9.75 -0.96 0.21
CA LEU A 22 -8.46 -1.44 0.67
C LEU A 22 -7.45 -1.30 -0.48
N VAL A 23 -6.40 -0.53 -0.26
CA VAL A 23 -5.36 -0.24 -1.26
C VAL A 23 -4.01 -0.75 -0.78
N TYR A 24 -3.36 -1.58 -1.59
CA TYR A 24 -2.02 -2.05 -1.32
C TYR A 24 -1.00 -0.96 -1.71
N ILE A 25 -0.11 -0.59 -0.79
CA ILE A 25 0.95 0.38 -1.04
C ILE A 25 2.23 -0.39 -1.40
N CYS A 26 2.56 -0.38 -2.69
CA CYS A 26 3.80 -0.90 -3.23
C CYS A 26 4.83 0.24 -3.25
N ALA A 27 5.81 0.21 -2.36
CA ALA A 27 6.80 1.29 -2.19
C ALA A 27 8.20 0.69 -1.94
N PRO A 28 9.27 1.43 -2.24
CA PRO A 28 10.63 0.98 -1.96
C PRO A 28 10.80 0.74 -0.45
N TYR A 29 11.54 -0.31 -0.10
CA TYR A 29 11.95 -0.61 1.27
C TYR A 29 13.48 -0.70 1.37
N SER A 30 14.09 -1.59 0.58
CA SER A 30 15.54 -1.77 0.46
C SER A 30 16.30 -0.47 0.14
N GLY A 31 17.53 -0.34 0.63
CA GLY A 31 18.36 0.86 0.46
C GLY A 31 18.36 1.68 1.75
N ASP A 32 17.97 2.95 1.67
CA ASP A 32 17.75 3.78 2.86
C ASP A 32 16.44 3.40 3.55
N VAL A 33 16.49 2.34 4.37
CA VAL A 33 15.32 1.75 5.03
C VAL A 33 14.59 2.76 5.90
N GLU A 34 15.31 3.63 6.62
CA GLU A 34 14.71 4.61 7.51
C GLU A 34 13.89 5.64 6.72
N GLU A 35 14.48 6.24 5.69
CA GLU A 35 13.80 7.22 4.86
C GLU A 35 12.66 6.60 4.05
N ASN A 36 12.89 5.41 3.48
CA ASN A 36 11.88 4.68 2.72
C ASN A 36 10.65 4.34 3.59
N THR A 37 10.87 3.88 4.82
CA THR A 37 9.82 3.60 5.81
C THR A 37 9.00 4.86 6.12
N LYS A 38 9.66 5.98 6.40
CA LYS A 38 8.99 7.27 6.66
C LYS A 38 8.14 7.72 5.48
N ARG A 39 8.69 7.64 4.26
CA ARG A 39 7.99 8.06 3.04
C ARG A 39 6.82 7.13 2.69
N ALA A 40 6.97 5.82 2.86
CA ALA A 40 5.88 4.86 2.67
C ALA A 40 4.74 5.09 3.67
N ALA A 41 5.06 5.38 4.94
CA ALA A 41 4.07 5.75 5.95
C ALA A 41 3.36 7.07 5.62
N ALA A 42 4.09 8.09 5.15
CA ALA A 42 3.51 9.35 4.70
C ALA A 42 2.56 9.16 3.50
N PHE A 43 2.94 8.29 2.55
CA PHE A 43 2.09 7.97 1.40
C PHE A 43 0.87 7.13 1.79
N ALA A 44 0.99 6.22 2.76
CA ALA A 44 -0.14 5.51 3.34
C ALA A 44 -1.13 6.49 4.00
N LYS A 45 -0.63 7.49 4.75
CA LYS A 45 -1.47 8.57 5.28
C LYS A 45 -2.17 9.35 4.16
N TYR A 46 -1.47 9.66 3.07
CA TYR A 46 -2.08 10.30 1.90
C TYR A 46 -3.24 9.45 1.33
N ALA A 47 -3.06 8.14 1.16
CA ALA A 47 -4.12 7.25 0.69
C ALA A 47 -5.33 7.21 1.66
N TYR A 48 -5.07 7.22 2.97
CA TYR A 48 -6.10 7.34 4.01
C TYR A 48 -6.88 8.67 3.92
N ASP A 49 -6.18 9.79 3.72
CA ASP A 49 -6.79 11.11 3.56
C ASP A 49 -7.67 11.17 2.30
N LYS A 50 -7.35 10.37 1.27
CA LYS A 50 -8.18 10.15 0.07
C LYS A 50 -9.34 9.16 0.26
N GLY A 51 -9.61 8.70 1.48
CA GLY A 51 -10.76 7.86 1.80
C GLY A 51 -10.53 6.35 1.63
N ASN A 52 -9.28 5.90 1.54
CA ASN A 52 -8.94 4.48 1.42
C ASN A 52 -8.49 3.89 2.76
N ILE A 53 -8.41 2.57 2.82
CA ILE A 53 -7.73 1.82 3.88
C ILE A 53 -6.37 1.40 3.29
N PRO A 54 -5.24 2.02 3.68
CA PRO A 54 -3.93 1.65 3.15
C PRO A 54 -3.40 0.38 3.82
N LEU A 55 -2.80 -0.51 3.03
CA LEU A 55 -2.02 -1.66 3.50
C LEU A 55 -0.59 -1.54 2.97
N THR A 56 0.36 -1.26 3.86
CA THR A 56 1.80 -1.14 3.54
C THR A 56 2.53 -2.28 4.23
N ALA A 57 2.75 -3.38 3.52
CA ALA A 57 3.09 -4.65 4.16
C ALA A 57 4.47 -4.66 4.84
N HIS A 58 5.48 -3.96 4.29
CA HIS A 58 6.78 -3.85 4.94
C HIS A 58 6.77 -3.08 6.27
N LEU A 59 5.69 -2.36 6.62
CA LEU A 59 5.51 -1.78 7.96
C LEU A 59 4.94 -2.78 8.98
N LEU A 60 4.39 -3.91 8.52
CA LEU A 60 3.72 -4.91 9.36
C LEU A 60 4.66 -6.00 9.87
N PHE A 61 5.81 -6.17 9.20
CA PHE A 61 6.74 -7.27 9.46
C PHE A 61 8.12 -6.75 9.89
N PRO A 62 8.22 -5.97 10.99
CA PRO A 62 9.50 -5.41 11.46
C PRO A 62 10.51 -6.47 11.93
N PHE A 63 10.09 -7.74 11.98
CA PHE A 63 10.91 -8.89 12.35
C PHE A 63 11.57 -9.58 11.15
N MET A 64 11.29 -9.15 9.91
CA MET A 64 11.92 -9.70 8.71
C MET A 64 13.23 -8.99 8.38
N ASP A 65 14.28 -9.76 8.07
CA ASP A 65 15.57 -9.23 7.63
C ASP A 65 15.68 -9.23 6.10
N ASP A 66 15.68 -8.05 5.47
CA ASP A 66 15.79 -7.92 4.00
C ASP A 66 17.19 -8.31 3.46
N THR A 67 18.19 -8.44 4.34
CA THR A 67 19.52 -8.97 3.99
C THR A 67 19.54 -10.50 3.95
N ASN A 68 18.55 -11.15 4.56
CA ASN A 68 18.36 -12.60 4.53
C ASN A 68 17.44 -13.00 3.35
N GLU A 69 17.92 -13.88 2.48
CA GLU A 69 17.17 -14.28 1.28
C GLU A 69 15.89 -15.08 1.58
N GLU A 70 15.86 -15.83 2.68
CA GLU A 70 14.68 -16.61 3.08
C GLU A 70 13.60 -15.70 3.64
N ASP A 71 13.95 -14.83 4.59
CA ASP A 71 13.03 -13.83 5.16
C ASP A 71 12.44 -12.96 4.07
N ARG A 72 13.26 -12.49 3.11
CA ARG A 72 12.79 -11.74 1.95
C ARG A 72 11.78 -12.51 1.11
N ARG A 73 11.99 -13.81 0.90
CA ARG A 73 11.06 -14.66 0.15
C ARG A 73 9.73 -14.80 0.89
N ILE A 74 9.77 -14.98 2.21
CA ILE A 74 8.58 -15.09 3.07
C ILE A 74 7.83 -13.76 3.10
N ALA A 75 8.53 -12.64 3.25
CA ALA A 75 7.95 -11.29 3.19
C ALA A 75 7.18 -11.07 1.88
N ILE A 76 7.83 -11.29 0.72
CA ILE A 76 7.19 -11.16 -0.61
C ILE A 76 5.96 -12.07 -0.73
N PHE A 77 6.00 -13.29 -0.17
CA PHE A 77 4.84 -14.17 -0.18
C PHE A 77 3.68 -13.59 0.62
N MET A 78 3.91 -13.14 1.85
CA MET A 78 2.89 -12.51 2.70
C MET A 78 2.32 -11.24 2.05
N ASP A 79 3.19 -10.41 1.47
CA ASP A 79 2.85 -9.21 0.71
C ASP A 79 1.85 -9.53 -0.42
N ILE A 80 2.15 -10.56 -1.22
CA ILE A 80 1.29 -11.02 -2.31
C ILE A 80 -0.05 -11.57 -1.81
N VAL A 81 -0.09 -12.24 -0.65
CA VAL A 81 -1.35 -12.73 -0.05
C VAL A 81 -2.22 -11.55 0.38
N LEU A 82 -1.66 -10.59 1.10
CA LEU A 82 -2.38 -9.39 1.58
C LEU A 82 -2.82 -8.50 0.42
N MET A 83 -1.94 -8.26 -0.55
CA MET A 83 -2.24 -7.55 -1.79
C MET A 83 -3.44 -8.17 -2.53
N GLY A 84 -3.58 -9.50 -2.49
CA GLY A 84 -4.71 -10.20 -3.10
C GLY A 84 -6.08 -9.89 -2.48
N LYS A 85 -6.12 -9.26 -1.32
CA LYS A 85 -7.35 -8.79 -0.66
C LYS A 85 -7.69 -7.33 -0.98
N CYS A 86 -6.77 -6.61 -1.60
CA CYS A 86 -6.89 -5.18 -1.92
C CYS A 86 -7.59 -4.97 -3.27
N GLN A 87 -8.39 -3.90 -3.38
CA GLN A 87 -9.08 -3.53 -4.63
C GLN A 87 -8.14 -2.85 -5.63
N GLU A 88 -7.17 -2.07 -5.13
CA GLU A 88 -6.17 -1.37 -5.94
C GLU A 88 -4.76 -1.60 -5.40
N VAL A 89 -3.77 -1.45 -6.29
CA VAL A 89 -2.34 -1.43 -5.96
C VAL A 89 -1.80 -0.05 -6.34
N TRP A 90 -1.26 0.67 -5.38
CA TRP A 90 -0.67 2.00 -5.58
C TRP A 90 0.84 1.88 -5.49
N VAL A 91 1.51 2.12 -6.61
CA VAL A 91 2.96 2.07 -6.75
C VAL A 91 3.50 3.47 -6.45
N PHE A 92 4.33 3.59 -5.41
CA PHE A 92 4.90 4.86 -4.98
C PHE A 92 6.40 4.90 -5.16
N GLY A 93 6.90 5.95 -5.80
CA GLY A 93 8.32 6.26 -5.89
C GLY A 93 8.78 6.67 -7.29
N ASN A 94 10.00 7.22 -7.35
CA ASN A 94 10.63 7.58 -8.62
C ASN A 94 11.31 6.37 -9.29
N GLU A 95 11.50 5.27 -8.58
CA GLU A 95 12.14 4.06 -9.08
C GLU A 95 11.30 2.83 -8.73
N ILE A 96 11.36 1.80 -9.58
CA ILE A 96 10.72 0.51 -9.33
C ILE A 96 11.82 -0.48 -8.94
N THR A 97 11.86 -0.84 -7.66
CA THR A 97 12.83 -1.82 -7.14
C THR A 97 12.49 -3.23 -7.61
N ARG A 98 13.43 -4.17 -7.42
CA ARG A 98 13.19 -5.59 -7.74
C ARG A 98 12.00 -6.18 -6.98
N GLY A 99 11.84 -5.83 -5.70
CA GLY A 99 10.70 -6.26 -4.88
C GLY A 99 9.38 -5.73 -5.45
N MET A 100 9.32 -4.43 -5.71
CA MET A 100 8.15 -3.78 -6.30
C MET A 100 7.76 -4.41 -7.64
N ARG A 101 8.74 -4.71 -8.50
CA ARG A 101 8.46 -5.34 -9.81
C ARG A 101 7.72 -6.68 -9.65
N ILE A 102 8.10 -7.50 -8.66
CA ILE A 102 7.44 -8.79 -8.40
C ILE A 102 5.97 -8.58 -8.02
N GLU A 103 5.69 -7.60 -7.16
CA GLU A 103 4.34 -7.26 -6.72
C GLU A 103 3.49 -6.70 -7.87
N ILE A 104 4.05 -5.76 -8.66
CA ILE A 104 3.40 -5.14 -9.81
C ILE A 104 3.02 -6.18 -10.86
N GLU A 105 3.96 -7.05 -11.25
CA GLU A 105 3.69 -8.11 -12.22
C GLU A 105 2.61 -9.08 -11.71
N LYS A 106 2.61 -9.36 -10.41
CA LYS A 106 1.57 -10.19 -9.79
C LYS A 106 0.21 -9.49 -9.78
N ALA A 107 0.16 -8.19 -9.51
CA ALA A 107 -1.06 -7.38 -9.56
C ALA A 107 -1.65 -7.33 -10.98
N LYS A 108 -0.80 -7.08 -11.98
CA LYS A 108 -1.17 -7.11 -13.41
C LYS A 108 -1.72 -8.47 -13.81
N LYS A 109 -1.04 -9.57 -13.44
CA LYS A 109 -1.52 -10.94 -13.71
C LYS A 109 -2.88 -11.24 -13.08
N ARG A 110 -3.18 -10.63 -11.93
CA ARG A 110 -4.49 -10.71 -11.25
C ARG A 110 -5.53 -9.73 -11.79
N ARG A 111 -5.18 -8.90 -12.77
CA ARG A 111 -6.03 -7.81 -13.31
C ARG A 111 -6.48 -6.83 -12.23
N GLN A 112 -5.68 -6.66 -11.18
CA GLN A 112 -5.92 -5.62 -10.18
C GLN A 112 -5.63 -4.24 -10.80
N LYS A 113 -6.37 -3.23 -10.37
CA LYS A 113 -6.12 -1.85 -10.80
C LYS A 113 -4.80 -1.35 -10.19
N VAL A 114 -3.83 -1.05 -11.05
CA VAL A 114 -2.52 -0.51 -10.65
C VAL A 114 -2.50 0.99 -10.96
N ARG A 115 -2.04 1.80 -10.00
CA ARG A 115 -1.90 3.26 -10.12
C ARG A 115 -0.49 3.66 -9.72
N TYR A 116 0.11 4.60 -10.44
CA TYR A 116 1.50 4.99 -10.24
C TYR A 116 1.58 6.41 -9.68
N PHE A 117 2.44 6.61 -8.67
CA PHE A 117 2.61 7.88 -7.99
C PHE A 117 4.08 8.24 -7.89
N ASN A 118 4.40 9.49 -8.23
CA ASN A 118 5.75 10.02 -8.09
C ASN A 118 6.06 10.38 -6.61
N SER A 119 7.31 10.77 -6.36
CA SER A 119 7.78 11.22 -5.04
C SER A 119 6.99 12.36 -4.39
N LYS A 120 6.21 13.13 -5.15
CA LYS A 120 5.36 14.25 -4.70
C LYS A 120 3.90 13.85 -4.49
N PHE A 121 3.60 12.55 -4.45
CA PHE A 121 2.25 11.97 -4.31
C PHE A 121 1.29 12.31 -5.45
N GLN A 122 1.84 12.69 -6.62
CA GLN A 122 1.06 12.96 -7.81
C GLN A 122 0.92 11.67 -8.61
N GLU A 123 -0.30 11.38 -9.03
CA GLU A 123 -0.57 10.26 -9.95
C GLU A 123 0.06 10.58 -11.30
N VAL A 124 0.73 9.58 -11.88
CA VAL A 124 1.45 9.67 -13.15
C VAL A 124 1.11 8.45 -14.00
N GLU A 125 1.42 8.53 -15.30
CA GLU A 125 1.31 7.37 -16.17
C GLU A 125 2.27 6.25 -15.73
N GLU A 126 1.94 5.04 -16.16
CA GLU A 126 2.77 3.86 -15.96
C GLU A 126 4.18 4.08 -16.54
N LYS A 127 5.19 3.52 -15.85
CA LYS A 127 6.58 3.53 -16.28
C LYS A 127 6.93 2.33 -17.14
#